data_AF-A0AAV9TBQ7-F1
#
_entry.id   AF-A0AAV9TBQ7-F1
#
_cell.length_a   1.000
_cell.length_b   1.000
_cell.length_c   1.000
_cell.angle_alpha   90.00
_cell.angle_beta   90.00
_cell.angle_gamma   90.00
#
_symmetry.space_group_name_H-M   'P 1'
#
loop_
_entity.id
_entity.type
_entity.pdbx_description
1 polymer ?
#
loop_
_entity_poly.entity_id
_entity_poly.type
_entity_poly.pdbx_seq_one_letter_code
_entity_poly.pdbx_strand_id
1 'polypeptide(L)'
;MGLRLMSLIAEESESKRGGQLISLIHGFSSSHGDPMVAAFAERLLVHVTRPFYDILRRWIYDGELLDPFCEFFVKEQKQTDEPKTGGSSVWEDKYEIDKDMVPSIITQDFAQKVFLIGKSLNFIRHSCGDSQWVEDYSKAASKELRYGDTATLEAWIDEAYKTTMKRLIDLMANKFHLFEHLQALKNYILLGQGDFIALLMESLAANLDRPAGAQYRHTLTAQLEHAIRGSNAQYDSPEVLRRLDARMLQLSHGDIGWDCFTLEYKVDAPVDVVVTDWGNRQYLKVFNFLWRIKRVEFALASTWRKCMTGSRGVLQNSDPVVVQTWKSTRGILAEMIHFIGQLQYYILFEVIESSWNELQKRVHREGCTLDDLIKAHTRYLNDITHKGLLGARRSIRHADVATGEDDRTSYLSQLGDLLRAMLSYRDSVDGLYSWSVSDFTRRQEADVMRMSTRGVRHQKKPSEPSGDGEDDNPAVASEFPVLQDRLRQLGATFRSRLQILLGDLAYQPDVDMRFLGVAMNFNDVYQPSRRRSKTTSTASANTSRA
;
A
#
# COMPACT_ATOMS: atom_id res chain seq x y z
N MET A 1 -58.76 -33.65 18.86
CA MET A 1 -58.05 -32.64 18.08
C MET A 1 -56.54 -32.66 18.33
N GLY A 2 -56.07 -32.65 19.60
CA GLY A 2 -54.62 -32.66 19.90
C GLY A 2 -53.78 -33.78 19.26
N LEU A 3 -54.28 -35.03 19.21
CA LEU A 3 -53.55 -36.15 18.55
C LEU A 3 -53.39 -35.97 17.04
N ARG A 4 -54.35 -35.30 16.37
CA ARG A 4 -54.28 -35.01 14.93
C ARG A 4 -53.31 -33.87 14.65
N LEU A 5 -53.22 -32.89 15.56
CA LEU A 5 -52.22 -31.83 15.49
C LEU A 5 -50.81 -32.40 15.71
N MET A 6 -50.65 -33.31 16.67
CA MET A 6 -49.38 -34.03 16.88
C MET A 6 -48.97 -34.87 15.66
N SER A 7 -49.91 -35.56 15.00
CA SER A 7 -49.57 -36.34 13.81
C SER A 7 -49.14 -35.44 12.65
N LEU A 8 -49.80 -34.29 12.48
CA LEU A 8 -49.46 -33.33 11.43
C LEU A 8 -48.09 -32.67 11.68
N ILE A 9 -47.78 -32.28 12.92
CA ILE A 9 -46.45 -31.79 13.30
C ILE A 9 -45.39 -32.87 13.08
N ALA A 10 -45.71 -34.14 13.37
CA ALA A 10 -44.78 -35.26 13.18
C ALA A 10 -44.47 -35.50 11.68
N GLU A 11 -45.49 -35.55 10.82
CA GLU A 11 -45.33 -35.72 9.37
C GLU A 11 -44.51 -34.57 8.76
N GLU A 12 -44.76 -33.32 9.17
CA GLU A 12 -43.99 -32.17 8.65
C GLU A 12 -42.57 -32.03 9.23
N SER A 13 -42.28 -32.73 10.33
CA SER A 13 -40.97 -32.71 11.00
C SER A 13 -39.95 -33.70 10.42
N GLU A 14 -40.39 -34.70 9.67
CA GLU A 14 -39.54 -35.82 9.22
C GLU A 14 -38.35 -35.36 8.35
N SER A 15 -38.52 -34.28 7.59
CA SER A 15 -37.47 -33.73 6.72
C SER A 15 -36.68 -32.57 7.31
N LYS A 16 -37.02 -32.08 8.52
CA LYS A 16 -36.47 -30.84 9.09
C LYS A 16 -35.50 -31.11 10.24
N ARG A 17 -34.46 -30.29 10.34
CA ARG A 17 -33.43 -30.40 11.38
C ARG A 17 -33.18 -29.08 12.09
N GLY A 18 -32.79 -29.14 13.37
CA GLY A 18 -32.37 -27.97 14.17
C GLY A 18 -33.32 -26.78 14.08
N GLY A 19 -32.79 -25.63 13.63
CA GLY A 19 -33.55 -24.37 13.51
C GLY A 19 -34.76 -24.42 12.56
N GLN A 20 -34.80 -25.35 11.60
CA GLN A 20 -35.96 -25.53 10.72
C GLN A 20 -37.15 -26.13 11.47
N LEU A 21 -36.90 -27.01 12.45
CA LEU A 21 -37.94 -27.59 13.31
C LEU A 21 -38.54 -26.52 14.23
N ILE A 22 -37.69 -25.67 14.78
CA ILE A 22 -38.09 -24.52 15.60
C ILE A 22 -38.96 -23.56 14.76
N SER A 23 -38.55 -23.28 13.52
CA SER A 23 -39.31 -22.41 12.61
C SER A 23 -40.68 -22.97 12.25
N LEU A 24 -40.77 -24.29 12.06
CA LEU A 24 -42.02 -24.98 11.79
C LEU A 24 -43.00 -24.84 12.97
N ILE A 25 -42.55 -25.18 14.18
CA ILE A 25 -43.38 -25.13 15.39
C ILE A 25 -43.78 -23.68 15.71
N HIS A 26 -42.89 -22.72 15.50
CA HIS A 26 -43.20 -21.30 15.64
C HIS A 26 -44.22 -20.81 14.59
N GLY A 27 -44.15 -21.34 13.36
CA GLY A 27 -45.20 -21.15 12.34
C GLY A 27 -46.56 -21.62 12.84
N PHE A 28 -46.63 -22.82 13.42
CA PHE A 28 -47.88 -23.34 14.02
C PHE A 28 -48.45 -22.45 15.12
N SER A 29 -47.59 -21.75 15.86
CA SER A 29 -48.01 -20.80 16.91
C SER A 29 -48.51 -19.47 16.34
N SER A 30 -47.90 -18.97 15.26
CA SER A 30 -48.13 -17.61 14.75
C SER A 30 -49.12 -17.53 13.58
N SER A 31 -49.25 -18.59 12.75
CA SER A 31 -50.04 -18.54 11.51
C SER A 31 -51.41 -19.22 11.58
N HIS A 32 -51.66 -20.10 12.56
CA HIS A 32 -52.91 -20.90 12.61
C HIS A 32 -54.11 -20.17 13.23
N GLY A 33 -53.91 -19.11 14.02
CA GLY A 33 -54.98 -18.28 14.59
C GLY A 33 -55.86 -18.93 15.67
N ASP A 34 -55.84 -20.26 15.86
CA ASP A 34 -56.56 -20.97 16.91
C ASP A 34 -55.79 -20.93 18.26
N PRO A 35 -56.37 -20.34 19.33
CA PRO A 35 -55.74 -20.27 20.65
C PRO A 35 -55.34 -21.63 21.25
N MET A 36 -56.08 -22.71 20.96
CA MET A 36 -55.75 -24.04 21.46
C MET A 36 -54.49 -24.59 20.78
N VAL A 37 -54.37 -24.38 19.47
CA VAL A 37 -53.20 -24.77 18.68
C VAL A 37 -51.98 -23.93 19.08
N ALA A 38 -52.16 -22.62 19.26
CA ALA A 38 -51.11 -21.73 19.74
C ALA A 38 -50.60 -22.12 21.13
N ALA A 39 -51.49 -22.34 22.10
CA ALA A 39 -51.09 -22.75 23.46
C ALA A 39 -50.38 -24.12 23.48
N PHE A 40 -50.77 -25.04 22.59
CA PHE A 40 -50.10 -26.31 22.43
C PHE A 40 -48.70 -26.15 21.80
N ALA A 41 -48.59 -25.34 20.73
CA ALA A 41 -47.33 -25.04 20.06
C ALA A 41 -46.35 -24.33 21.00
N GLU A 42 -46.79 -23.33 21.76
CA GLU A 42 -45.96 -22.63 22.76
C GLU A 42 -45.40 -23.58 23.82
N ARG A 43 -46.24 -24.47 24.37
CA ARG A 43 -45.79 -25.48 25.34
C ARG A 43 -44.72 -26.40 24.76
N LEU A 44 -44.88 -26.80 23.50
CA LEU A 44 -43.95 -27.69 22.82
C LEU A 44 -42.63 -26.97 22.50
N LEU A 45 -42.74 -25.71 22.09
CA LEU A 45 -41.63 -24.86 21.71
C LEU A 45 -40.71 -24.57 22.92
N VAL A 46 -41.25 -24.34 24.12
CA VAL A 46 -40.46 -24.24 25.37
C VAL A 46 -39.50 -25.41 25.59
N HIS A 47 -39.90 -26.63 25.19
CA HIS A 47 -39.05 -27.82 25.31
C HIS A 47 -38.10 -27.98 24.13
N VAL A 48 -38.56 -27.74 22.90
CA VAL A 48 -37.77 -27.90 21.68
C VAL A 48 -36.65 -26.86 21.58
N THR A 49 -36.83 -25.65 22.13
CA THR A 49 -35.78 -24.62 22.09
C THR A 49 -34.74 -24.75 23.20
N ARG A 50 -34.86 -25.67 24.17
CA ARG A 50 -33.86 -25.79 25.25
C ARG A 50 -32.45 -26.08 24.73
N PRO A 51 -32.22 -27.08 23.84
CA PRO A 51 -30.89 -27.34 23.30
C PRO A 51 -30.33 -26.14 22.53
N PHE A 52 -31.20 -25.45 21.79
CA PHE A 52 -30.84 -24.24 21.07
C PHE A 52 -30.36 -23.11 22.01
N TYR A 53 -31.10 -22.83 23.10
CA TYR A 53 -30.72 -21.82 24.07
C TYR A 53 -29.48 -22.21 24.89
N ASP A 54 -29.25 -23.50 25.13
CA ASP A 54 -28.04 -24.00 25.79
C ASP A 54 -26.80 -23.78 24.92
N ILE A 55 -26.89 -24.06 23.61
CA ILE A 55 -25.82 -23.78 22.64
C ILE A 55 -25.60 -22.27 22.52
N LEU A 56 -26.69 -21.48 22.42
CA LEU A 56 -26.64 -20.02 22.35
C LEU A 56 -25.95 -19.41 23.59
N ARG A 57 -26.27 -19.91 24.79
CA ARG A 57 -25.67 -19.48 26.05
C ARG A 57 -24.16 -19.70 26.03
N ARG A 58 -23.71 -20.90 25.67
CA ARG A 58 -22.27 -21.22 25.58
C ARG A 58 -21.56 -20.36 24.53
N TRP A 59 -22.21 -20.11 23.40
CA TRP A 59 -21.64 -19.26 22.35
C TRP A 59 -21.49 -17.79 22.80
N ILE A 60 -22.49 -17.23 23.49
CA ILE A 60 -22.50 -15.83 23.93
C ILE A 60 -21.57 -15.58 25.13
N TYR A 61 -21.44 -16.54 26.06
CA TYR A 61 -20.69 -16.33 27.30
C TYR A 61 -19.32 -17.00 27.30
N ASP A 62 -19.21 -18.21 26.76
CA ASP A 62 -17.96 -18.99 26.77
C ASP A 62 -17.18 -18.88 25.44
N GLY A 63 -17.85 -18.44 24.37
CA GLY A 63 -17.28 -18.35 23.01
C GLY A 63 -16.99 -19.70 22.37
N GLU A 64 -17.55 -20.79 22.91
CA GLU A 64 -17.37 -22.16 22.41
C GLU A 64 -18.61 -22.63 21.65
N LEU A 65 -18.39 -23.18 20.46
CA LEU A 65 -19.43 -23.85 19.68
C LEU A 65 -19.35 -25.36 19.94
N LEU A 66 -20.22 -25.87 20.80
CA LEU A 66 -20.38 -27.30 21.03
C LEU A 66 -21.64 -27.79 20.31
N ASP A 67 -21.51 -28.03 19.00
CA ASP A 67 -22.60 -28.49 18.14
C ASP A 67 -22.22 -29.80 17.39
N PRO A 68 -22.36 -30.97 18.05
CA PRO A 68 -22.02 -32.27 17.45
C PRO A 68 -22.85 -32.63 16.22
N PHE A 69 -24.05 -32.06 16.09
CA PHE A 69 -25.06 -32.45 15.10
C PHE A 69 -25.33 -31.37 14.05
N CYS A 70 -24.60 -30.24 14.10
CA CYS A 70 -24.79 -29.08 13.21
C CYS A 70 -26.23 -28.55 13.21
N GLU A 71 -26.83 -28.46 14.39
CA GLU A 71 -28.21 -28.00 14.61
C GLU A 71 -28.31 -26.47 14.77
N PHE A 72 -27.19 -25.80 15.03
CA PHE A 72 -27.10 -24.36 15.23
C PHE A 72 -26.82 -23.60 13.92
N PHE A 73 -27.22 -22.32 13.86
CA PHE A 73 -27.02 -21.49 12.67
C PHE A 73 -25.58 -20.99 12.48
N VAL A 74 -24.71 -21.17 13.46
CA VAL A 74 -23.26 -20.91 13.32
C VAL A 74 -22.57 -22.24 13.08
N LYS A 75 -21.84 -22.35 11.98
CA LYS A 75 -21.10 -23.55 11.59
C LYS A 75 -19.61 -23.27 11.62
N GLU A 76 -18.85 -24.19 12.18
CA GLU A 76 -17.39 -24.19 12.02
C GLU A 76 -17.04 -24.75 10.64
N GLN A 77 -16.27 -23.98 9.86
CA GLN A 77 -15.81 -24.44 8.56
C GLN A 77 -14.70 -25.46 8.77
N LYS A 78 -14.94 -26.73 8.44
CA LYS A 78 -13.90 -27.77 8.46
C LYS A 78 -12.77 -27.30 7.53
N GLN A 79 -11.58 -27.13 8.09
CA GLN A 79 -10.37 -26.84 7.33
C GLN A 79 -10.27 -27.87 6.19
N THR A 80 -10.41 -27.39 4.96
CA THR A 80 -10.07 -28.20 3.79
C THR A 80 -8.55 -28.23 3.74
N ASP A 81 -7.96 -29.42 3.70
CA ASP A 81 -6.50 -29.72 3.67
C ASP A 81 -5.74 -29.10 2.48
N GLU A 82 -6.34 -28.19 1.71
CA GLU A 82 -5.63 -27.43 0.70
C GLU A 82 -5.11 -26.13 1.31
N PRO A 83 -3.78 -25.92 1.37
CA PRO A 83 -3.22 -24.64 1.75
C PRO A 83 -3.59 -23.66 0.64
N LYS A 84 -4.69 -22.94 0.80
CA LYS A 84 -4.99 -21.78 -0.04
C LYS A 84 -3.82 -20.82 0.12
N THR A 85 -3.06 -20.68 -0.96
CA THR A 85 -1.86 -19.86 -1.07
C THR A 85 -2.20 -18.40 -0.73
N GLY A 86 -2.02 -18.01 0.52
CA GLY A 86 -2.28 -16.68 1.06
C GLY A 86 -2.97 -16.79 2.40
N GLY A 87 -2.29 -16.35 3.47
CA GLY A 87 -2.74 -16.48 4.86
C GLY A 87 -4.22 -16.15 5.00
N SER A 88 -5.02 -17.19 5.15
CA SER A 88 -6.44 -17.10 5.46
C SER A 88 -6.56 -16.31 6.75
N SER A 89 -7.33 -15.22 6.71
CA SER A 89 -7.61 -14.43 7.91
C SER A 89 -8.28 -15.37 8.90
N VAL A 90 -7.57 -15.71 9.99
CA VAL A 90 -8.04 -16.56 11.09
C VAL A 90 -9.41 -16.10 11.61
N TRP A 91 -9.73 -14.83 11.38
CA TRP A 91 -10.99 -14.18 11.69
C TRP A 91 -12.11 -14.45 10.68
N GLU A 92 -11.89 -14.51 9.37
CA GLU A 92 -12.99 -14.66 8.38
C GLU A 92 -13.37 -16.12 8.11
N ASP A 93 -12.42 -17.05 8.17
CA ASP A 93 -12.61 -18.40 7.62
C ASP A 93 -12.97 -19.48 8.66
N LYS A 94 -13.09 -19.15 9.96
CA LYS A 94 -13.39 -20.14 11.01
C LYS A 94 -14.88 -20.44 11.19
N TYR A 95 -15.73 -19.41 11.10
CA TYR A 95 -17.15 -19.52 11.40
C TYR A 95 -17.99 -18.91 10.28
N GLU A 96 -19.04 -19.62 9.86
CA GLU A 96 -20.00 -19.18 8.85
C GLU A 96 -21.42 -19.20 9.42
N ILE A 97 -22.28 -18.28 8.97
CA ILE A 97 -23.71 -18.29 9.30
C ILE A 97 -24.46 -19.09 8.25
N ASP A 98 -25.09 -20.19 8.65
CA ASP A 98 -26.02 -20.94 7.83
C ASP A 98 -27.41 -20.29 7.89
N LYS A 99 -27.81 -19.66 6.78
CA LYS A 99 -29.09 -18.94 6.66
C LYS A 99 -30.30 -19.87 6.73
N ASP A 100 -30.15 -21.14 6.36
CA ASP A 100 -31.25 -22.11 6.32
C ASP A 100 -31.58 -22.66 7.72
N MET A 101 -30.67 -22.47 8.68
CA MET A 101 -30.80 -22.92 10.06
C MET A 101 -31.16 -21.80 11.03
N VAL A 102 -31.36 -20.56 10.55
CA VAL A 102 -31.81 -19.44 11.39
C VAL A 102 -33.28 -19.63 11.75
N PRO A 103 -33.65 -19.78 13.05
CA PRO A 103 -35.03 -19.95 13.44
C PRO A 103 -35.87 -18.70 13.17
N SER A 104 -37.13 -18.86 12.74
CA SER A 104 -38.07 -17.74 12.51
C SER A 104 -38.44 -16.94 13.76
N ILE A 105 -38.06 -17.44 14.95
CA ILE A 105 -38.19 -16.75 16.24
C ILE A 105 -37.22 -15.56 16.33
N ILE A 106 -36.14 -15.59 15.55
CA ILE A 106 -35.01 -14.68 15.65
C ILE A 106 -34.88 -13.86 14.37
N THR A 107 -34.59 -12.56 14.51
CA THR A 107 -34.31 -11.69 13.38
C THR A 107 -32.91 -11.92 12.82
N GLN A 108 -32.71 -11.65 11.52
CA GLN A 108 -31.41 -11.78 10.89
C GLN A 108 -30.34 -10.91 11.56
N ASP A 109 -30.71 -9.72 12.02
CA ASP A 109 -29.81 -8.79 12.70
C ASP A 109 -29.37 -9.33 14.07
N PHE A 110 -30.27 -9.98 14.80
CA PHE A 110 -29.94 -10.67 16.04
C PHE A 110 -28.96 -11.83 15.80
N ALA A 111 -29.20 -12.64 14.77
CA ALA A 111 -28.30 -13.74 14.43
C ALA A 111 -26.89 -13.22 14.09
N GLN A 112 -26.78 -12.08 13.38
CA GLN A 112 -25.51 -11.42 13.12
C GLN A 112 -24.82 -10.93 14.40
N LYS A 113 -25.55 -10.28 15.32
CA LYS A 113 -24.99 -9.84 16.61
C LYS A 113 -24.45 -11.02 17.42
N VAL A 114 -25.23 -12.09 17.55
CA VAL A 114 -24.82 -13.31 18.26
C VAL A 114 -23.57 -13.94 17.63
N PHE A 115 -23.53 -14.02 16.30
CA PHE A 115 -22.37 -14.51 15.57
C PHE A 115 -21.11 -13.68 15.91
N LEU A 116 -21.22 -12.34 15.88
CA LEU A 116 -20.11 -11.44 16.19
C LEU A 116 -19.65 -11.56 17.65
N ILE A 117 -20.56 -11.75 18.60
CA ILE A 117 -20.22 -11.93 20.03
C ILE A 117 -19.31 -13.15 20.20
N GLY A 118 -19.78 -14.33 19.81
CA GLY A 118 -19.02 -15.56 20.04
C GLY A 118 -17.71 -15.60 19.23
N LYS A 119 -17.71 -15.04 18.02
CA LYS A 119 -16.48 -14.83 17.22
C LYS A 119 -15.45 -13.96 17.96
N SER A 120 -15.92 -12.86 18.55
CA SER A 120 -15.07 -11.93 19.32
C SER A 120 -14.54 -12.57 20.61
N LEU A 121 -15.37 -13.32 21.33
CA LEU A 121 -14.97 -14.05 22.54
C LEU A 121 -13.95 -15.14 22.26
N ASN A 122 -14.16 -15.93 21.21
CA ASN A 122 -13.19 -16.94 20.78
C ASN A 122 -11.83 -16.29 20.45
N PHE A 123 -11.86 -15.16 19.73
CA PHE A 123 -10.65 -14.41 19.43
C PHE A 123 -9.95 -13.87 20.68
N ILE A 124 -10.69 -13.30 21.64
CA ILE A 124 -10.13 -12.84 22.93
C ILE A 124 -9.46 -13.99 23.67
N ARG A 125 -10.08 -15.17 23.66
CA ARG A 125 -9.58 -16.35 24.37
C ARG A 125 -8.31 -16.92 23.75
N HIS A 126 -8.35 -17.19 22.44
CA HIS A 126 -7.26 -17.90 21.74
C HIS A 126 -6.17 -16.98 21.18
N SER A 127 -6.53 -15.78 20.73
CA SER A 127 -5.59 -14.87 20.04
C SER A 127 -5.06 -13.78 20.97
N CYS A 128 -5.88 -13.29 21.90
CA CYS A 128 -5.43 -12.28 22.88
C CYS A 128 -4.87 -12.89 24.18
N GLY A 129 -5.04 -14.20 24.39
CA GLY A 129 -4.60 -14.92 25.59
C GLY A 129 -5.29 -14.47 26.88
N ASP A 130 -6.45 -13.83 26.80
CA ASP A 130 -7.19 -13.28 27.95
C ASP A 130 -8.34 -14.21 28.36
N SER A 131 -8.03 -15.49 28.58
CA SER A 131 -9.01 -16.52 28.94
C SER A 131 -9.65 -16.26 30.32
N GLN A 132 -8.90 -15.66 31.24
CA GLN A 132 -9.35 -15.40 32.61
C GLN A 132 -10.48 -14.36 32.66
N TRP A 133 -10.41 -13.31 31.83
CA TRP A 133 -11.50 -12.35 31.71
C TRP A 133 -12.77 -12.98 31.13
N VAL A 134 -12.64 -13.88 30.15
CA VAL A 134 -13.78 -14.59 29.56
C VAL A 134 -14.45 -15.49 30.60
N GLU A 135 -13.68 -16.19 31.43
CA GLU A 135 -14.22 -17.02 32.51
C GLU A 135 -14.95 -16.18 33.59
N ASP A 136 -14.40 -15.03 33.98
CA ASP A 136 -15.03 -14.14 34.95
C ASP A 136 -16.29 -13.47 34.38
N TYR A 137 -16.26 -13.13 33.08
CA TYR A 137 -17.42 -12.65 32.35
C TYR A 137 -18.53 -13.70 32.29
N SER A 138 -18.18 -14.95 31.93
CA SER A 138 -19.12 -16.06 31.92
C SER A 138 -19.75 -16.27 33.29
N LYS A 139 -18.96 -16.30 34.37
CA LYS A 139 -19.48 -16.43 35.75
C LYS A 139 -20.42 -15.30 36.15
N ALA A 140 -20.11 -14.06 35.81
CA ALA A 140 -20.90 -12.89 36.18
C ALA A 140 -22.18 -12.73 35.34
N ALA A 141 -22.13 -13.10 34.06
CA ALA A 141 -23.18 -12.84 33.10
C ALA A 141 -24.09 -14.05 32.83
N SER A 142 -23.72 -15.26 33.28
CA SER A 142 -24.49 -16.47 33.01
C SER A 142 -25.89 -16.43 33.63
N LYS A 143 -26.90 -16.25 32.77
CA LYS A 143 -28.33 -16.34 33.11
C LYS A 143 -28.96 -17.48 32.32
N GLU A 144 -29.97 -18.14 32.89
CA GLU A 144 -30.76 -19.11 32.14
C GLU A 144 -31.62 -18.39 31.09
N LEU A 145 -31.45 -18.76 29.82
CA LEU A 145 -32.26 -18.26 28.73
C LEU A 145 -33.48 -19.18 28.56
N ARG A 146 -34.69 -18.62 28.61
CA ARG A 146 -35.95 -19.35 28.43
C ARG A 146 -36.80 -18.74 27.32
N TYR A 147 -37.58 -19.57 26.65
CA TYR A 147 -38.55 -19.12 25.65
C TYR A 147 -39.69 -18.31 26.31
N GLY A 148 -40.10 -17.20 25.68
CA GLY A 148 -41.13 -16.27 26.16
C GLY A 148 -40.63 -14.86 26.49
N ASP A 149 -39.32 -14.71 26.64
CA ASP A 149 -38.64 -13.49 27.10
C ASP A 149 -37.76 -12.89 25.98
N THR A 150 -38.31 -12.75 24.77
CA THR A 150 -37.54 -12.31 23.58
C THR A 150 -37.01 -10.88 23.72
N ALA A 151 -37.77 -9.98 24.34
CA ALA A 151 -37.35 -8.59 24.55
C ALA A 151 -36.22 -8.45 25.59
N THR A 152 -36.25 -9.25 26.67
CA THR A 152 -35.17 -9.25 27.68
C THR A 152 -33.92 -9.92 27.13
N LEU A 153 -34.07 -10.96 26.31
CA LEU A 153 -32.98 -11.60 25.58
C LEU A 153 -32.26 -10.65 24.62
N GLU A 154 -33.00 -9.86 23.83
CA GLU A 154 -32.43 -8.84 22.95
C GLU A 154 -31.62 -7.79 23.74
N ALA A 155 -32.17 -7.30 24.85
CA ALA A 155 -31.48 -6.32 25.70
C ALA A 155 -30.18 -6.87 26.30
N TRP A 156 -30.19 -8.12 26.78
CA TRP A 156 -28.99 -8.77 27.33
C TRP A 156 -27.93 -9.03 26.26
N ILE A 157 -28.34 -9.35 25.04
CA ILE A 157 -27.41 -9.55 23.92
C ILE A 157 -26.82 -8.23 23.46
N ASP A 158 -27.59 -7.16 23.43
CA ASP A 158 -27.07 -5.82 23.14
C ASP A 158 -26.08 -5.35 24.22
N GLU A 159 -26.33 -5.66 25.49
CA GLU A 159 -25.41 -5.40 26.59
C GLU A 159 -24.13 -6.25 26.48
N ALA A 160 -24.26 -7.55 26.19
CA ALA A 160 -23.16 -8.47 25.98
C ALA A 160 -22.29 -8.06 24.78
N TYR A 161 -22.93 -7.66 23.68
CA TYR A 161 -22.28 -7.15 22.48
C TYR A 161 -21.46 -5.89 22.78
N LYS A 162 -22.06 -4.89 23.44
CA LYS A 162 -21.37 -3.65 23.81
C LYS A 162 -20.18 -3.92 24.72
N THR A 163 -20.35 -4.80 25.71
CA THR A 163 -19.29 -5.13 26.68
C THR A 163 -18.13 -5.86 26.02
N THR A 164 -18.43 -6.92 25.25
CA THR A 164 -17.42 -7.73 24.56
C THR A 164 -16.67 -6.90 23.52
N MET A 165 -17.39 -6.10 22.73
CA MET A 165 -16.78 -5.27 21.69
C MET A 165 -15.91 -4.16 22.30
N LYS A 166 -16.38 -3.50 23.38
CA LYS A 166 -15.58 -2.49 24.09
C LYS A 166 -14.30 -3.11 24.64
N ARG A 167 -14.37 -4.29 25.26
CA ARG A 167 -13.19 -5.01 25.76
C ARG A 167 -12.23 -5.39 24.63
N LEU A 168 -12.74 -5.87 23.50
CA LEU A 168 -11.92 -6.23 22.35
C LEU A 168 -11.13 -5.02 21.81
N ILE A 169 -11.79 -3.88 21.64
CA ILE A 169 -11.13 -2.64 21.18
C ILE A 169 -10.10 -2.17 22.21
N ASP A 170 -10.44 -2.21 23.50
CA ASP A 170 -9.53 -1.82 24.58
C ASP A 170 -8.27 -2.70 24.62
N LEU A 171 -8.43 -4.02 24.40
CA LEU A 171 -7.30 -4.95 24.26
C LEU A 171 -6.47 -4.63 23.02
N MET A 172 -7.10 -4.41 21.87
CA MET A 172 -6.38 -4.08 20.63
C MET A 172 -5.65 -2.73 20.72
N ALA A 173 -6.24 -1.74 21.40
CA ALA A 173 -5.68 -0.41 21.57
C ALA A 173 -4.54 -0.38 22.59
N ASN A 174 -4.76 -0.94 23.79
CA ASN A 174 -3.82 -0.81 24.91
C ASN A 174 -2.82 -1.97 25.00
N LYS A 175 -3.27 -3.22 24.83
CA LYS A 175 -2.40 -4.40 25.00
C LYS A 175 -1.55 -4.66 23.75
N PHE A 176 -2.16 -4.48 22.58
CA PHE A 176 -1.51 -4.76 21.30
C PHE A 176 -1.10 -3.52 20.53
N HIS A 177 -1.25 -2.31 21.11
CA HIS A 177 -0.82 -1.03 20.53
C HIS A 177 -1.15 -0.90 19.02
N LEU A 178 -2.36 -1.35 18.60
CA LEU A 178 -2.73 -1.44 17.18
C LEU A 178 -2.56 -0.11 16.46
N PHE A 179 -2.91 0.98 17.13
CA PHE A 179 -2.75 2.33 16.60
C PHE A 179 -1.30 2.72 16.38
N GLU A 180 -0.40 2.33 17.29
CA GLU A 180 1.04 2.53 17.11
C GLU A 180 1.57 1.73 15.92
N HIS A 181 1.09 0.49 15.72
CA HIS A 181 1.48 -0.32 14.57
C HIS A 181 0.97 0.24 13.24
N LEU A 182 -0.27 0.72 13.18
CA LEU A 182 -0.79 1.39 11.98
C LEU A 182 -0.05 2.71 11.71
N GLN A 183 0.28 3.47 12.75
CA GLN A 183 1.09 4.68 12.63
C GLN A 183 2.52 4.36 12.19
N ALA A 184 3.11 3.27 12.68
CA ALA A 184 4.42 2.78 12.25
C ALA A 184 4.42 2.39 10.76
N LEU A 185 3.38 1.68 10.30
CA LEU A 185 3.22 1.36 8.87
C LEU A 185 3.19 2.64 8.03
N LYS A 186 2.48 3.69 8.48
CA LYS A 186 2.51 5.00 7.81
C LYS A 186 3.91 5.64 7.86
N ASN A 187 4.54 5.68 9.03
CA ASN A 187 5.81 6.37 9.24
C ASN A 187 6.96 5.73 8.44
N TYR A 188 7.07 4.40 8.46
CA TYR A 188 8.18 3.66 7.86
C TYR A 188 7.88 3.18 6.44
N ILE A 189 6.73 2.53 6.22
CA ILE A 189 6.40 1.90 4.92
C ILE A 189 5.80 2.92 3.94
N LEU A 190 5.06 3.92 4.40
CA LEU A 190 4.57 5.02 3.55
C LEU A 190 5.49 6.25 3.55
N LEU A 191 6.69 6.14 4.13
CA LEU A 191 7.72 7.19 4.16
C LEU A 191 7.27 8.49 4.86
N GLY A 192 6.41 8.41 5.86
CA GLY A 192 5.98 9.56 6.65
C GLY A 192 7.11 10.20 7.48
N GLN A 193 8.05 9.41 7.99
CA GLN A 193 9.23 9.90 8.71
C GLN A 193 10.38 10.20 7.74
N GLY A 194 10.44 11.44 7.26
CA GLY A 194 11.42 11.86 6.26
C GLY A 194 12.87 11.88 6.75
N ASP A 195 13.12 12.11 8.04
CA ASP A 195 14.45 12.13 8.64
C ASP A 195 15.08 10.73 8.66
N PHE A 196 14.31 9.73 9.10
CA PHE A 196 14.71 8.32 9.07
C PHE A 196 15.03 7.87 7.64
N ILE A 197 14.14 8.14 6.68
CA ILE A 197 14.33 7.72 5.29
C ILE A 197 15.52 8.43 4.64
N ALA A 198 15.75 9.72 4.91
CA ALA A 198 16.90 10.43 4.40
C ALA A 198 18.21 9.80 4.88
N LEU A 199 18.33 9.53 6.18
CA LEU A 199 19.51 8.89 6.76
C LEU A 199 19.69 7.45 6.25
N LEU A 200 18.61 6.69 6.12
CA LEU A 200 18.61 5.34 5.57
C LEU A 200 19.08 5.33 4.11
N MET A 201 18.63 6.28 3.29
CA MET A 201 19.05 6.43 1.91
C MET A 201 20.53 6.77 1.81
N GLU A 202 21.03 7.70 2.63
CA GLU A 202 22.44 8.08 2.64
C GLU A 202 23.35 6.93 3.06
N SER A 203 22.95 6.14 4.05
CA SER A 203 23.73 4.99 4.54
C SER A 203 23.69 3.79 3.59
N LEU A 204 22.55 3.57 2.91
CA LEU A 204 22.37 2.48 1.97
C LEU A 204 22.92 2.78 0.57
N ALA A 205 23.05 4.05 0.16
CA ALA A 205 23.39 4.41 -1.21
C ALA A 205 24.64 3.70 -1.74
N ALA A 206 25.73 3.70 -0.97
CA ALA A 206 27.00 3.07 -1.36
C ALA A 206 26.90 1.53 -1.51
N ASN A 207 25.95 0.91 -0.80
CA ASN A 207 25.70 -0.53 -0.85
C ASN A 207 24.75 -0.89 -2.00
N LEU A 208 23.75 -0.05 -2.27
CA LEU A 208 22.72 -0.27 -3.29
C LEU A 208 23.20 0.06 -4.71
N ASP A 209 24.26 0.86 -4.87
CA ASP A 209 24.93 1.07 -6.16
C ASP A 209 25.65 -0.20 -6.67
N ARG A 210 25.93 -1.16 -5.78
CA ARG A 210 26.51 -2.46 -6.13
C ARG A 210 25.41 -3.43 -6.60
N PRO A 211 25.75 -4.46 -7.42
CA PRO A 211 24.77 -5.45 -7.85
C PRO A 211 24.16 -6.19 -6.65
N ALA A 212 22.87 -6.51 -6.72
CA ALA A 212 22.11 -7.05 -5.60
C ALA A 212 22.70 -8.35 -5.00
N GLY A 213 23.41 -9.16 -5.80
CA GLY A 213 24.05 -10.39 -5.33
C GLY A 213 25.26 -10.19 -4.41
N ALA A 214 25.84 -8.99 -4.37
CA ALA A 214 26.95 -8.65 -3.49
C ALA A 214 26.49 -8.17 -2.10
N GLN A 215 25.18 -7.98 -1.91
CA GLN A 215 24.64 -7.40 -0.69
C GLN A 215 24.07 -8.48 0.23
N TYR A 216 24.64 -8.57 1.43
CA TYR A 216 24.15 -9.48 2.46
C TYR A 216 23.12 -8.82 3.37
N ARG A 217 22.17 -9.64 3.85
CA ARG A 217 21.09 -9.21 4.75
C ARG A 217 21.60 -8.56 6.04
N HIS A 218 22.64 -9.11 6.66
CA HIS A 218 23.20 -8.56 7.90
C HIS A 218 23.75 -7.13 7.72
N THR A 219 24.31 -6.82 6.56
CA THR A 219 24.79 -5.47 6.24
C THR A 219 23.62 -4.49 6.13
N LEU A 220 22.50 -4.90 5.50
CA LEU A 220 21.29 -4.08 5.41
C LEU A 220 20.67 -3.84 6.78
N THR A 221 20.59 -4.86 7.63
CA THR A 221 20.10 -4.74 9.01
C THR A 221 20.99 -3.80 9.83
N ALA A 222 22.32 -3.88 9.68
CA ALA A 222 23.23 -2.97 10.38
C ALA A 222 23.06 -1.51 9.95
N GLN A 223 22.85 -1.25 8.65
CA GLN A 223 22.56 0.11 8.16
C GLN A 223 21.17 0.61 8.59
N LEU A 224 20.19 -0.30 8.66
CA LEU A 224 18.87 0.00 9.21
C LEU A 224 18.95 0.41 10.69
N GLU A 225 19.65 -0.36 11.52
CA GLU A 225 19.88 -0.01 12.93
C GLU A 225 20.63 1.32 13.09
N HIS A 226 21.61 1.58 12.22
CA HIS A 226 22.31 2.87 12.20
C HIS A 226 21.35 4.02 11.90
N ALA A 227 20.46 3.85 10.91
CA ALA A 227 19.45 4.85 10.55
C ALA A 227 18.43 5.07 11.68
N ILE A 228 18.02 4.01 12.37
CA ILE A 228 17.11 4.12 13.53
C ILE A 228 17.76 4.94 14.64
N ARG A 229 19.03 4.67 14.98
CA ARG A 229 19.74 5.39 16.06
C ARG A 229 20.09 6.84 15.70
N GLY A 230 20.29 7.13 14.42
CA GLY A 230 20.63 8.49 13.96
C GLY A 230 19.42 9.38 13.66
N SER A 231 18.19 8.88 13.81
CA SER A 231 16.96 9.63 13.54
C SER A 231 16.03 9.69 14.76
N ASN A 232 14.94 10.44 14.65
CA ASN A 232 13.95 10.51 15.74
C ASN A 232 13.18 9.19 15.93
N ALA A 233 13.33 8.23 15.03
CA ALA A 233 12.81 6.87 15.15
C ALA A 233 13.28 6.15 16.43
N GLN A 234 14.39 6.58 17.05
CA GLN A 234 14.86 6.01 18.32
C GLN A 234 13.86 6.15 19.48
N TYR A 235 12.93 7.10 19.41
CA TYR A 235 11.93 7.35 20.46
C TYR A 235 10.64 6.54 20.27
N ASP A 236 10.51 5.83 19.14
CA ASP A 236 9.37 4.94 18.90
C ASP A 236 9.45 3.69 19.78
N SER A 237 8.31 3.03 19.98
CA SER A 237 8.23 1.86 20.87
C SER A 237 9.14 0.72 20.38
N PRO A 238 9.84 0.02 21.30
CA PRO A 238 10.78 -1.03 20.93
C PRO A 238 10.10 -2.21 20.22
N GLU A 239 8.80 -2.39 20.41
CA GLU A 239 7.99 -3.39 19.70
C GLU A 239 7.85 -3.05 18.20
N VAL A 240 7.72 -1.77 17.85
CA VAL A 240 7.67 -1.32 16.47
C VAL A 240 9.03 -1.54 15.79
N LEU A 241 10.12 -1.16 16.46
CA LEU A 241 11.47 -1.24 15.89
C LEU A 241 11.93 -2.69 15.68
N ARG A 242 11.57 -3.62 16.57
CA ARG A 242 11.88 -5.05 16.42
C ARG A 242 11.18 -5.71 15.23
N ARG A 243 10.06 -5.13 14.78
CA ARG A 243 9.25 -5.64 13.67
C ARG A 243 9.66 -5.07 12.32
N LEU A 244 10.49 -4.03 12.29
CA LEU A 244 11.03 -3.47 11.07
C LEU A 244 12.23 -4.29 10.59
N ASP A 245 12.18 -4.72 9.34
CA ASP A 245 13.19 -5.60 8.76
C ASP A 245 13.55 -5.14 7.35
N ALA A 246 14.81 -5.33 6.97
CA ALA A 246 15.31 -5.03 5.63
C ALA A 246 15.48 -6.32 4.83
N ARG A 247 14.87 -6.37 3.65
CA ARG A 247 14.89 -7.53 2.77
C ARG A 247 15.24 -7.15 1.34
N MET A 248 15.87 -8.09 0.64
CA MET A 248 16.03 -8.03 -0.81
C MET A 248 14.97 -8.94 -1.45
N LEU A 249 14.23 -8.41 -2.41
CA LEU A 249 13.34 -9.18 -3.27
C LEU A 249 14.16 -10.09 -4.19
N GLN A 250 13.52 -11.16 -4.70
CA GLN A 250 14.18 -12.19 -5.52
C GLN A 250 14.93 -11.54 -6.69
N LEU A 251 16.21 -11.88 -6.80
CA LEU A 251 17.14 -11.25 -7.73
C LEU A 251 16.85 -11.77 -9.14
N SER A 252 16.50 -10.87 -10.07
CA SER A 252 16.67 -11.16 -11.48
C SER A 252 18.10 -10.78 -11.91
N HIS A 253 18.65 -11.48 -12.90
CA HIS A 253 20.06 -11.30 -13.28
C HIS A 253 20.27 -9.89 -13.87
N GLY A 254 21.12 -9.09 -13.23
CA GLY A 254 21.45 -7.74 -13.69
C GLY A 254 20.75 -6.60 -12.93
N ASP A 255 19.91 -6.90 -11.95
CA ASP A 255 19.25 -5.87 -11.14
C ASP A 255 20.23 -5.17 -10.19
N ILE A 256 20.10 -3.84 -10.13
CA ILE A 256 20.83 -2.98 -9.20
C ILE A 256 20.18 -3.12 -7.81
N GLY A 257 20.99 -3.07 -6.73
CA GLY A 257 20.49 -3.22 -5.36
C GLY A 257 19.29 -2.30 -5.03
N TRP A 258 19.28 -1.10 -5.61
CA TRP A 258 18.19 -0.12 -5.50
C TRP A 258 16.79 -0.63 -5.89
N ASP A 259 16.70 -1.52 -6.87
CA ASP A 259 15.41 -2.02 -7.38
C ASP A 259 14.93 -3.28 -6.64
N CYS A 260 15.85 -3.97 -5.96
CA CYS A 260 15.56 -5.16 -5.16
C CYS A 260 15.33 -4.86 -3.67
N PHE A 261 15.77 -3.70 -3.17
CA PHE A 261 15.66 -3.34 -1.76
C PHE A 261 14.21 -3.11 -1.35
N THR A 262 13.80 -3.70 -0.23
CA THR A 262 12.50 -3.45 0.41
C THR A 262 12.59 -3.42 1.92
N LEU A 263 11.78 -2.56 2.54
CA LEU A 263 11.47 -2.65 3.96
C LEU A 263 10.24 -3.54 4.16
N GLU A 264 10.28 -4.39 5.17
CA GLU A 264 9.20 -5.29 5.56
C GLU A 264 8.84 -5.00 7.01
N TYR A 265 7.54 -4.85 7.29
CA TYR A 265 7.02 -4.70 8.64
C TYR A 265 6.34 -6.01 9.04
N LYS A 266 6.96 -6.76 9.95
CA LYS A 266 6.44 -8.04 10.40
C LYS A 266 5.36 -7.83 11.44
N VAL A 267 4.13 -8.18 11.08
CA VAL A 267 2.98 -8.14 11.99
C VAL A 267 2.78 -9.54 12.55
N ASP A 268 2.87 -9.67 13.87
CA ASP A 268 2.58 -10.92 14.56
C ASP A 268 1.10 -11.00 14.96
N ALA A 269 0.61 -12.22 15.22
CA ALA A 269 -0.69 -12.41 15.83
C ALA A 269 -0.74 -11.69 17.20
N PRO A 270 -1.84 -10.98 17.55
CA PRO A 270 -3.17 -10.96 16.93
C PRO A 270 -3.43 -9.79 15.95
N VAL A 271 -2.44 -8.94 15.68
CA VAL A 271 -2.59 -7.72 14.86
C VAL A 271 -2.74 -8.05 13.36
N ASP A 272 -2.25 -9.22 12.93
CA ASP A 272 -2.37 -9.77 11.57
C ASP A 272 -3.84 -9.90 11.09
N VAL A 273 -4.80 -10.01 12.02
CA VAL A 273 -6.23 -10.02 11.66
C VAL A 273 -6.68 -8.70 11.03
N VAL A 274 -6.12 -7.57 11.49
CA VAL A 274 -6.43 -6.25 10.93
C VAL A 274 -5.53 -5.93 9.74
N VAL A 275 -4.25 -6.23 9.87
CA VAL A 275 -3.26 -6.06 8.80
C VAL A 275 -3.06 -7.39 8.09
N THR A 276 -4.01 -7.72 7.22
CA THR A 276 -4.00 -8.98 6.48
C THR A 276 -2.78 -9.11 5.55
N ASP A 277 -2.43 -10.34 5.18
CA ASP A 277 -1.39 -10.62 4.17
C ASP A 277 -1.65 -9.91 2.83
N TRP A 278 -2.92 -9.79 2.43
CA TRP A 278 -3.30 -8.96 1.28
C TRP A 278 -2.91 -7.49 1.50
N GLY A 279 -3.16 -6.96 2.70
CA GLY A 279 -2.79 -5.60 3.06
C GLY A 279 -1.28 -5.37 3.00
N ASN A 280 -0.48 -6.28 3.55
CA ASN A 280 0.99 -6.23 3.47
C ASN A 280 1.49 -6.22 2.02
N ARG A 281 0.87 -7.02 1.13
CA ARG A 281 1.20 -6.99 -0.31
C ARG A 281 0.86 -5.65 -0.98
N GLN A 282 -0.24 -4.98 -0.57
CA GLN A 282 -0.54 -3.64 -1.10
C GLN A 282 0.44 -2.59 -0.57
N TYR A 283 0.74 -2.60 0.74
CA TYR A 283 1.77 -1.74 1.31
C TYR A 283 3.13 -1.92 0.62
N LEU A 284 3.52 -3.16 0.34
CA LEU A 284 4.76 -3.45 -0.37
C LEU A 284 4.79 -2.85 -1.78
N LYS A 285 3.68 -2.91 -2.53
CA LYS A 285 3.59 -2.27 -3.85
C LYS A 285 3.72 -0.75 -3.75
N VAL A 286 3.04 -0.15 -2.78
CA VAL A 286 3.10 1.31 -2.55
C VAL A 286 4.51 1.72 -2.14
N PHE A 287 5.15 0.98 -1.23
CA PHE A 287 6.54 1.22 -0.81
C PHE A 287 7.49 1.18 -2.00
N ASN A 288 7.46 0.12 -2.81
CA ASN A 288 8.37 0.00 -3.97
C ASN A 288 8.20 1.16 -4.96
N PHE A 289 6.97 1.63 -5.16
CA PHE A 289 6.70 2.78 -6.00
C PHE A 289 7.24 4.09 -5.41
N LEU A 290 6.93 4.36 -4.15
CA LEU A 290 7.42 5.53 -3.43
C LEU A 290 8.95 5.55 -3.35
N TRP A 291 9.55 4.39 -3.10
CA TRP A 291 11.00 4.19 -3.04
C TRP A 291 11.67 4.54 -4.36
N ARG A 292 11.10 4.12 -5.51
CA ARG A 292 11.60 4.51 -6.83
C ARG A 292 11.56 6.03 -7.04
N ILE A 293 10.49 6.69 -6.60
CA ILE A 293 10.39 8.16 -6.71
C ILE A 293 11.43 8.83 -5.79
N LYS A 294 11.61 8.35 -4.56
CA LYS A 294 12.64 8.84 -3.62
C LYS A 294 14.07 8.62 -4.13
N ARG A 295 14.35 7.49 -4.78
CA ARG A 295 15.63 7.23 -5.45
C ARG A 295 15.97 8.33 -6.45
N VAL A 296 15.03 8.70 -7.31
CA VAL A 296 15.28 9.73 -8.33
C VAL A 296 15.42 11.12 -7.70
N GLU A 297 14.61 11.45 -6.69
CA GLU A 297 14.77 12.69 -5.93
C GLU A 297 16.17 12.82 -5.33
N PHE A 298 16.63 11.79 -4.61
CA PHE A 298 17.95 11.77 -3.98
C PHE A 298 19.07 11.90 -5.02
N ALA A 299 18.96 11.18 -6.13
CA ALA A 299 19.91 11.25 -7.23
C ALA A 299 19.98 12.66 -7.85
N LEU A 300 18.82 13.28 -8.15
CA LEU A 300 18.76 14.62 -8.71
C LEU A 300 19.24 15.69 -7.71
N ALA A 301 18.89 15.57 -6.43
CA ALA A 301 19.33 16.49 -5.38
C ALA A 301 20.86 16.43 -5.18
N SER A 302 21.44 15.23 -5.21
CA SER A 302 22.89 15.01 -5.17
C SER A 302 23.59 15.65 -6.36
N THR A 303 23.09 15.43 -7.59
CA THR A 303 23.64 16.04 -8.80
C THR A 303 23.47 17.55 -8.80
N TRP A 304 22.33 18.09 -8.36
CA TRP A 304 22.12 19.53 -8.22
C TRP A 304 23.12 20.16 -7.26
N ARG A 305 23.35 19.53 -6.09
CA ARG A 305 24.36 19.96 -5.11
C ARG A 305 25.76 19.99 -5.74
N LYS A 306 26.16 18.93 -6.46
CA LYS A 306 27.44 18.88 -7.18
C LYS A 306 27.55 19.99 -8.23
N CYS A 307 26.50 20.22 -9.02
CA CYS A 307 26.46 21.27 -10.05
C CYS A 307 26.58 22.69 -9.45
N MET A 308 25.93 22.94 -8.31
CA MET A 308 25.98 24.24 -7.65
C MET A 308 27.30 24.50 -6.93
N THR A 309 27.82 23.52 -6.20
CA THR A 309 29.16 23.62 -5.59
C THR A 309 30.25 23.74 -6.65
N GLY A 310 30.16 22.93 -7.72
CA GLY A 310 31.08 22.99 -8.86
C GLY A 310 31.07 24.32 -9.59
N SER A 311 29.92 25.02 -9.62
CA SER A 311 29.79 26.36 -10.22
C SER A 311 30.70 27.40 -9.58
N ARG A 312 31.13 27.20 -8.33
CA ARG A 312 32.01 28.11 -7.59
C ARG A 312 33.50 27.82 -7.79
N GLY A 313 33.86 26.74 -8.50
CA GLY A 313 35.25 26.35 -8.73
C GLY A 313 35.43 25.76 -10.12
N VAL A 314 35.42 24.43 -10.21
CA VAL A 314 35.77 23.63 -11.41
C VAL A 314 34.99 24.03 -12.68
N LEU A 315 33.75 24.51 -12.55
CA LEU A 315 32.91 24.87 -13.70
C LEU A 315 33.10 26.32 -14.17
N GLN A 316 34.04 27.08 -13.59
CA GLN A 316 34.43 28.40 -14.11
C GLN A 316 35.32 28.22 -15.34
N ASN A 317 34.68 28.09 -16.48
CA ASN A 317 35.34 27.96 -17.77
C ASN A 317 35.16 29.25 -18.59
N SER A 318 36.22 29.69 -19.28
CA SER A 318 36.19 30.84 -20.21
C SER A 318 35.43 30.53 -21.51
N ASP A 319 35.22 29.26 -21.85
CA ASP A 319 34.58 28.84 -23.09
C ASP A 319 33.06 29.07 -23.05
N PRO A 320 32.51 29.92 -23.95
CA PRO A 320 31.10 30.29 -23.92
C PRO A 320 30.17 29.09 -24.19
N VAL A 321 30.64 28.09 -24.96
CA VAL A 321 29.86 26.88 -25.30
C VAL A 321 29.67 25.97 -24.08
N VAL A 322 30.69 25.83 -23.24
CA VAL A 322 30.64 25.03 -22.01
C VAL A 322 29.72 25.69 -20.98
N VAL A 323 29.86 27.00 -20.81
CA VAL A 323 28.98 27.80 -19.93
C VAL A 323 27.52 27.70 -20.37
N GLN A 324 27.24 27.80 -21.68
CA GLN A 324 25.88 27.68 -22.21
C GLN A 324 25.31 26.28 -21.99
N THR A 325 26.13 25.23 -22.17
CA THR A 325 25.71 23.84 -21.95
C THR A 325 25.33 23.63 -20.49
N TRP A 326 26.14 24.10 -19.53
CA TRP A 326 25.79 24.04 -18.11
C TRP A 326 24.56 24.85 -17.73
N LYS A 327 24.30 26.00 -18.38
CA LYS A 327 23.06 26.77 -18.18
C LYS A 327 21.84 25.97 -18.63
N SER A 328 21.87 25.39 -19.83
CA SER A 328 20.78 24.53 -20.32
C SER A 328 20.58 23.29 -19.44
N THR A 329 21.67 22.65 -19.01
CA THR A 329 21.62 21.48 -18.12
C THR A 329 20.94 21.80 -16.79
N ARG A 330 21.27 22.95 -16.17
CA ARG A 330 20.62 23.41 -14.93
C ARG A 330 19.13 23.67 -15.11
N GLY A 331 18.72 24.25 -16.25
CA GLY A 331 17.31 24.47 -16.57
C GLY A 331 16.52 23.15 -16.61
N ILE A 332 17.03 22.15 -17.33
CA ILE A 332 16.38 20.83 -17.43
C ILE A 332 16.40 20.09 -16.08
N LEU A 333 17.48 20.19 -15.30
CA LEU A 333 17.51 19.62 -13.94
C LEU A 333 16.44 20.24 -13.04
N ALA A 334 16.26 21.56 -13.11
CA ALA A 334 15.23 22.26 -12.35
C ALA A 334 13.81 21.81 -12.76
N GLU A 335 13.57 21.60 -14.06
CA GLU A 335 12.31 21.02 -14.57
C GLU A 335 12.04 19.62 -13.99
N MET A 336 13.05 18.73 -13.99
CA MET A 336 12.92 17.38 -13.44
C MET A 336 12.71 17.38 -11.92
N ILE A 337 13.43 18.26 -11.19
CA ILE A 337 13.26 18.40 -9.73
C ILE A 337 11.85 18.92 -9.41
N HIS A 338 11.37 19.92 -10.15
CA HIS A 338 10.01 20.43 -9.98
C HIS A 338 8.97 19.34 -10.21
N PHE A 339 9.11 18.57 -11.30
CA PHE A 339 8.22 17.44 -11.60
C PHE A 339 8.14 16.43 -10.45
N ILE A 340 9.30 15.99 -9.93
CA ILE A 340 9.32 15.01 -8.84
C ILE A 340 8.74 15.61 -7.56
N GLY A 341 9.06 16.86 -7.26
CA GLY A 341 8.52 17.57 -6.09
C GLY A 341 7.00 17.62 -6.11
N GLN A 342 6.39 17.98 -7.25
CA GLN A 342 4.92 18.01 -7.38
C GLN A 342 4.30 16.62 -7.29
N LEU A 343 4.92 15.62 -7.93
CA LEU A 343 4.45 14.24 -7.88
C LEU A 343 4.49 13.70 -6.44
N GLN A 344 5.56 13.95 -5.70
CA GLN A 344 5.68 13.55 -4.31
C GLN A 344 4.67 14.26 -3.41
N TYR A 345 4.50 15.57 -3.59
CA TYR A 345 3.52 16.34 -2.82
C TYR A 345 2.11 15.77 -2.99
N TYR A 346 1.71 15.46 -4.22
CA TYR A 346 0.42 14.84 -4.49
C TYR A 346 0.26 13.48 -3.79
N ILE A 347 1.24 12.58 -3.92
CA ILE A 347 1.09 11.23 -3.35
C ILE A 347 1.11 11.27 -1.82
N LEU A 348 2.02 12.03 -1.21
CA LEU A 348 2.17 12.08 0.24
C LEU A 348 1.02 12.86 0.91
N PHE A 349 0.68 14.04 0.38
CA PHE A 349 -0.29 14.93 1.02
C PHE A 349 -1.73 14.66 0.56
N GLU A 350 -1.98 14.71 -0.75
CA GLU A 350 -3.35 14.59 -1.28
C GLU A 350 -3.89 13.16 -1.18
N VAL A 351 -3.03 12.15 -1.38
CA VAL A 351 -3.46 10.74 -1.34
C VAL A 351 -3.29 10.13 0.05
N ILE A 352 -2.06 10.06 0.57
CA ILE A 352 -1.77 9.33 1.81
C ILE A 352 -2.31 10.07 3.04
N GLU A 353 -2.07 11.37 3.19
CA GLU A 353 -2.52 12.11 4.39
C GLU A 353 -4.04 12.27 4.42
N SER A 354 -4.67 12.57 3.29
CA SER A 354 -6.14 12.65 3.19
C SER A 354 -6.83 11.32 3.53
N SER A 355 -6.34 10.21 2.97
CA SER A 355 -6.88 8.88 3.26
C SER A 355 -6.61 8.44 4.70
N TRP A 356 -5.46 8.82 5.28
CA TRP A 356 -5.13 8.56 6.67
C TRP A 356 -6.07 9.29 7.62
N ASN A 357 -6.35 10.57 7.37
CA ASN A 357 -7.30 11.35 8.16
C ASN A 357 -8.70 10.73 8.12
N GLU A 358 -9.12 10.20 6.98
CA GLU A 358 -10.40 9.49 6.86
C GLU A 358 -10.41 8.16 7.62
N LEU A 359 -9.31 7.40 7.58
CA LEU A 359 -9.14 6.21 8.42
C LEU A 359 -9.25 6.59 9.89
N GLN A 360 -8.48 7.58 10.35
CA GLN A 360 -8.47 8.00 11.75
C GLN A 360 -9.86 8.42 12.24
N LYS A 361 -10.62 9.18 11.43
CA LYS A 361 -12.02 9.55 11.76
C LYS A 361 -12.93 8.33 11.90
N ARG A 362 -12.78 7.32 11.04
CA ARG A 362 -13.59 6.10 11.10
C ARG A 362 -13.23 5.21 12.28
N VAL A 363 -11.95 5.11 12.61
CA VAL A 363 -11.51 4.28 13.74
C VAL A 363 -11.89 4.90 15.09
N HIS A 364 -11.86 6.23 15.21
CA HIS A 364 -12.28 6.93 16.44
C HIS A 364 -13.80 7.07 16.58
N ARG A 365 -14.60 6.51 15.66
CA ARG A 365 -16.05 6.54 15.75
C ARG A 365 -16.53 5.62 16.87
N GLU A 366 -17.39 6.14 17.75
CA GLU A 366 -17.99 5.36 18.85
C GLU A 366 -18.82 4.18 18.30
N GLY A 367 -18.55 2.97 18.82
CA GLY A 367 -19.21 1.73 18.40
C GLY A 367 -18.55 1.01 17.21
N CYS A 368 -17.34 1.41 16.81
CA CYS A 368 -16.58 0.73 15.75
C CYS A 368 -16.33 -0.75 16.12
N THR A 369 -16.73 -1.67 15.25
CA THR A 369 -16.43 -3.10 15.44
C THR A 369 -15.06 -3.47 14.86
N LEU A 370 -14.51 -4.62 15.24
CA LEU A 370 -13.29 -5.12 14.60
C LEU A 370 -13.49 -5.32 13.09
N ASP A 371 -14.67 -5.75 12.65
CA ASP A 371 -15.01 -5.86 11.23
C ASP A 371 -15.06 -4.50 10.53
N ASP A 372 -15.59 -3.48 11.19
CA ASP A 372 -15.59 -2.12 10.66
C ASP A 372 -14.17 -1.56 10.56
N LEU A 373 -13.30 -1.91 11.50
CA LEU A 373 -11.88 -1.55 11.46
C LEU A 373 -11.16 -2.22 10.29
N ILE A 374 -11.38 -3.52 10.06
CA ILE A 374 -10.84 -4.26 8.92
C ILE A 374 -11.34 -3.64 7.60
N LYS A 375 -12.64 -3.35 7.50
CA LYS A 375 -13.23 -2.69 6.32
C LYS A 375 -12.67 -1.29 6.11
N ALA A 376 -12.50 -0.51 7.17
CA ALA A 376 -11.93 0.83 7.10
C ALA A 376 -10.47 0.80 6.64
N HIS A 377 -9.65 -0.11 7.17
CA HIS A 377 -8.26 -0.32 6.75
C HIS A 377 -8.16 -0.83 5.30
N THR A 378 -9.02 -1.76 4.89
CA THR A 378 -9.08 -2.25 3.50
C THR A 378 -9.46 -1.13 2.54
N ARG A 379 -10.41 -0.27 2.94
CA ARG A 379 -10.79 0.92 2.15
C ARG A 379 -9.64 1.91 2.06
N TYR A 380 -8.95 2.18 3.17
CA TYR A 380 -7.75 3.03 3.20
C TYR A 380 -6.69 2.55 2.19
N LEU A 381 -6.38 1.25 2.18
CA LEU A 381 -5.44 0.65 1.24
C LEU A 381 -5.92 0.72 -0.22
N ASN A 382 -7.20 0.49 -0.46
CA ASN A 382 -7.78 0.62 -1.80
C ASN A 382 -7.73 2.08 -2.29
N ASP A 383 -8.02 3.04 -1.42
CA ASP A 383 -7.95 4.47 -1.74
C ASP A 383 -6.51 4.89 -2.04
N ILE A 384 -5.52 4.44 -1.25
CA ILE A 384 -4.09 4.72 -1.51
C ILE A 384 -3.62 4.08 -2.80
N THR A 385 -3.96 2.82 -3.05
CA THR A 385 -3.50 2.14 -4.27
C THR A 385 -4.14 2.73 -5.51
N HIS A 386 -5.45 3.00 -5.49
CA HIS A 386 -6.17 3.57 -6.63
C HIS A 386 -5.76 5.01 -6.92
N LYS A 387 -5.78 5.90 -5.91
CA LYS A 387 -5.37 7.31 -6.07
C LYS A 387 -3.86 7.49 -6.21
N GLY A 388 -3.06 6.58 -5.63
CA GLY A 388 -1.60 6.57 -5.72
C GLY A 388 -1.06 6.06 -7.06
N LEU A 389 -1.90 6.03 -8.11
CA LEU A 389 -1.54 5.63 -9.49
C LEU A 389 -1.08 4.16 -9.63
N LEU A 390 -1.30 3.34 -8.60
CA LEU A 390 -0.88 1.93 -8.51
C LEU A 390 -2.02 0.94 -8.78
N GLY A 391 -3.26 1.42 -8.74
CA GLY A 391 -4.46 0.61 -8.85
C GLY A 391 -4.76 0.21 -10.29
N ALA A 392 -4.24 -0.94 -10.70
CA ALA A 392 -4.91 -1.72 -11.74
C ALA A 392 -6.24 -2.19 -11.16
N ARG A 393 -7.39 -1.72 -11.69
CA ARG A 393 -8.64 -2.47 -11.49
C ARG A 393 -8.41 -3.85 -12.12
N ARG A 394 -8.12 -4.88 -11.33
CA ARG A 394 -8.56 -6.22 -11.70
C ARG A 394 -10.05 -6.26 -11.44
N SER A 395 -10.84 -5.82 -12.42
CA SER A 395 -12.26 -6.14 -12.42
C SER A 395 -12.38 -7.63 -12.73
N ILE A 396 -12.41 -8.48 -11.70
CA ILE A 396 -12.68 -9.93 -11.81
C ILE A 396 -14.18 -10.17 -12.10
N ARG A 397 -14.87 -9.22 -12.75
CA ARG A 397 -16.26 -9.41 -13.19
C ARG A 397 -16.41 -8.79 -14.58
N HIS A 398 -16.76 -9.68 -15.51
CA HIS A 398 -17.08 -9.48 -16.93
C HIS A 398 -15.89 -9.49 -17.92
N ALA A 399 -15.72 -10.68 -18.52
CA ALA A 399 -14.91 -10.96 -19.69
C ALA A 399 -15.57 -10.47 -21.00
N ASP A 400 -16.08 -9.24 -21.03
CA ASP A 400 -16.52 -8.60 -22.27
C ASP A 400 -16.24 -7.10 -22.20
N VAL A 401 -15.66 -6.57 -23.28
CA VAL A 401 -15.16 -5.19 -23.53
C VAL A 401 -13.67 -4.96 -23.21
N ALA A 402 -12.82 -5.45 -24.12
CA ALA A 402 -11.37 -5.28 -24.16
C ALA A 402 -10.92 -3.90 -24.69
N THR A 403 -11.21 -2.81 -23.98
CA THR A 403 -10.70 -1.47 -24.34
C THR A 403 -10.18 -0.62 -23.17
N GLY A 404 -10.20 -1.12 -21.91
CA GLY A 404 -9.84 -0.33 -20.73
C GLY A 404 -8.67 -0.83 -19.86
N GLU A 405 -8.16 -2.05 -20.10
CA GLU A 405 -7.07 -2.63 -19.27
C GLU A 405 -5.66 -2.13 -19.66
N ASP A 406 -5.47 -1.68 -20.92
CA ASP A 406 -4.17 -1.22 -21.42
C ASP A 406 -3.75 0.16 -20.89
N ASP A 407 -4.70 1.05 -20.61
CA ASP A 407 -4.41 2.45 -20.25
C ASP A 407 -3.82 2.61 -18.83
N ARG A 408 -4.10 1.69 -17.90
CA ARG A 408 -3.70 1.83 -16.48
C ARG A 408 -2.31 1.29 -16.18
N THR A 409 -1.98 0.15 -16.77
CA THR A 409 -0.61 -0.39 -16.80
C THR A 409 0.30 0.53 -17.60
N SER A 410 -0.26 1.29 -18.56
CA SER A 410 0.42 2.35 -19.29
C SER A 410 0.92 3.46 -18.36
N TYR A 411 0.13 4.02 -17.42
CA TYR A 411 0.63 5.13 -16.56
C TYR A 411 1.82 4.76 -15.67
N LEU A 412 1.80 3.60 -14.99
CA LEU A 412 2.93 3.17 -14.17
C LEU A 412 4.15 2.86 -15.05
N SER A 413 3.95 2.35 -16.26
CA SER A 413 5.03 2.15 -17.22
C SER A 413 5.57 3.48 -17.77
N GLN A 414 4.71 4.46 -18.05
CA GLN A 414 5.07 5.80 -18.51
C GLN A 414 5.86 6.55 -17.42
N LEU A 415 5.40 6.48 -16.17
CA LEU A 415 6.09 7.08 -15.03
C LEU A 415 7.41 6.35 -14.76
N GLY A 416 7.43 5.01 -14.80
CA GLY A 416 8.66 4.24 -14.70
C GLY A 416 9.68 4.59 -15.78
N ASP A 417 9.23 4.79 -17.01
CA ASP A 417 10.06 5.27 -18.12
C ASP A 417 10.57 6.71 -17.91
N LEU A 418 9.73 7.60 -17.38
CA LEU A 418 10.13 8.97 -17.03
C LEU A 418 11.22 8.97 -15.95
N LEU A 419 11.03 8.17 -14.90
CA LEU A 419 12.01 8.01 -13.81
C LEU A 419 13.33 7.44 -14.36
N ARG A 420 13.29 6.45 -15.26
CA ARG A 420 14.49 5.92 -15.95
C ARG A 420 15.17 6.97 -16.81
N ALA A 421 14.41 7.78 -17.55
CA ALA A 421 14.95 8.87 -18.37
C ALA A 421 15.66 9.93 -17.50
N MET A 422 15.12 10.27 -16.33
CA MET A 422 15.76 11.18 -15.38
C MET A 422 17.06 10.61 -14.83
N LEU A 423 17.11 9.32 -14.49
CA LEU A 423 18.34 8.66 -14.05
C LEU A 423 19.40 8.64 -15.15
N SER A 424 19.03 8.31 -16.40
CA SER A 424 19.96 8.35 -17.52
C SER A 424 20.45 9.77 -17.85
N TYR A 425 19.61 10.78 -17.63
CA TYR A 425 19.99 12.18 -17.75
C TYR A 425 21.01 12.54 -16.66
N ARG A 426 20.76 12.13 -15.42
CA ARG A 426 21.70 12.27 -14.29
C ARG A 426 23.06 11.62 -14.56
N ASP A 427 23.09 10.40 -15.11
CA ASP A 427 24.34 9.73 -15.54
C ASP A 427 25.12 10.58 -16.55
N SER A 428 24.42 11.18 -17.51
CA SER A 428 25.04 12.03 -18.55
C SER A 428 25.54 13.35 -17.97
N VAL A 429 24.87 13.91 -16.96
CA VAL A 429 25.32 15.10 -16.23
C VAL A 429 26.55 14.81 -15.38
N ASP A 430 26.60 13.66 -14.70
CA ASP A 430 27.81 13.25 -13.96
C ASP A 430 28.99 13.02 -14.92
N GLY A 431 28.74 12.47 -16.12
CA GLY A 431 29.75 12.38 -17.18
C GLY A 431 30.26 13.75 -17.63
N LEU A 432 29.36 14.72 -17.84
CA LEU A 432 29.74 16.11 -18.15
C LEU A 432 30.54 16.75 -17.00
N TYR A 433 30.16 16.48 -15.75
CA TYR A 433 30.89 16.95 -14.58
C TYR A 433 32.30 16.37 -14.55
N SER A 434 32.45 15.05 -14.72
CA SER A 434 33.76 14.39 -14.78
C SER A 434 34.64 14.98 -15.89
N TRP A 435 34.07 15.18 -17.09
CA TRP A 435 34.78 15.82 -18.20
C TRP A 435 35.26 17.23 -17.82
N SER A 436 34.39 18.04 -17.21
CA SER A 436 34.74 19.40 -16.79
C SER A 436 35.82 19.44 -15.69
N VAL A 437 35.86 18.43 -14.81
CA VAL A 437 36.94 18.26 -13.82
C VAL A 437 38.25 17.96 -14.52
N SER A 438 38.27 17.01 -15.46
CA SER A 438 39.48 16.67 -16.22
C SER A 438 40.01 17.83 -17.06
N ASP A 439 39.12 18.60 -17.68
CA ASP A 439 39.45 19.81 -18.43
C ASP A 439 40.03 20.90 -17.51
N PHE A 440 39.43 21.11 -16.33
CA PHE A 440 39.96 22.03 -15.32
C PHE A 440 41.36 21.62 -14.83
N THR A 441 41.58 20.34 -14.52
CA THR A 441 42.90 19.82 -14.13
C THR A 441 43.93 20.02 -15.24
N ARG A 442 43.58 19.71 -16.50
CA ARG A 442 44.45 19.93 -17.66
C ARG A 442 44.84 21.40 -17.82
N ARG A 443 43.90 22.33 -17.60
CA ARG A 443 44.17 23.79 -17.66
C ARG A 443 45.08 24.24 -16.53
N GLN A 444 44.84 23.76 -15.31
CA GLN A 444 45.69 24.06 -14.17
C GLN A 444 47.12 23.55 -14.37
N GLU A 445 47.28 22.34 -14.90
CA GLU A 445 48.59 21.79 -15.28
C GLU A 445 49.27 22.62 -16.36
N ALA A 446 48.53 23.01 -17.41
CA ALA A 446 49.05 23.88 -18.47
C ALA A 446 49.48 25.26 -17.94
N ASP A 447 48.72 25.85 -17.01
CA ASP A 447 49.05 27.13 -16.38
C ASP A 447 50.27 27.01 -15.46
N VAL A 448 50.40 25.92 -14.71
CA VAL A 448 51.61 25.63 -13.90
C VAL A 448 52.83 25.41 -14.80
N MET A 449 52.68 24.68 -15.91
CA MET A 449 53.76 24.52 -16.90
C MET A 449 54.14 25.85 -17.56
N ARG A 450 53.17 26.71 -17.90
CA ARG A 450 53.40 28.08 -18.41
C ARG A 450 54.08 28.98 -17.37
N MET A 451 53.77 28.80 -16.10
CA MET A 451 54.41 29.55 -15.01
C MET A 451 55.84 29.06 -14.74
N SER A 452 56.07 27.75 -14.81
CA SER A 452 57.41 27.14 -14.72
C SER A 452 58.32 27.57 -15.88
N THR A 453 57.81 27.53 -17.12
CA THR A 453 58.54 28.00 -18.31
C THR A 453 58.80 29.51 -18.31
N ARG A 454 57.90 30.32 -17.73
CA ARG A 454 58.16 31.76 -17.48
C ARG A 454 59.26 31.99 -16.45
N GLY A 455 59.42 31.12 -15.44
CA GLY A 455 60.52 31.18 -14.47
C GLY A 455 61.90 30.94 -15.09
N VAL A 456 61.99 30.06 -16.10
CA VAL A 456 63.25 29.77 -16.83
C VAL A 456 63.60 30.86 -17.85
N ARG A 457 62.60 31.61 -18.36
CA ARG A 457 62.79 32.65 -19.38
C ARG A 457 63.40 33.96 -18.87
N HIS A 458 63.61 34.11 -17.55
CA HIS A 458 64.28 35.30 -16.99
C HIS A 458 65.81 35.29 -17.15
N GLN A 459 66.37 34.27 -17.81
CA GLN A 459 67.82 34.14 -18.06
C GLN A 459 68.14 33.94 -19.55
N LYS A 460 67.43 34.57 -20.49
CA LYS A 460 67.88 34.69 -21.89
C LYS A 460 67.27 35.93 -22.58
N LYS A 461 68.14 36.76 -23.16
CA LYS A 461 67.82 37.97 -23.94
C LYS A 461 66.94 37.68 -25.17
N PRO A 462 66.20 38.68 -25.70
CA PRO A 462 65.21 38.49 -26.74
C PRO A 462 65.83 38.50 -28.14
N SER A 463 65.63 37.44 -28.93
CA SER A 463 65.82 37.44 -30.39
C SER A 463 64.62 36.77 -31.05
N GLU A 464 63.86 37.60 -31.78
CA GLU A 464 62.94 37.36 -32.89
C GLU A 464 61.76 36.35 -32.77
N PRO A 465 60.61 36.66 -33.42
CA PRO A 465 59.39 35.87 -33.32
C PRO A 465 59.44 34.72 -34.34
N SER A 466 59.49 33.49 -33.85
CA SER A 466 59.38 32.29 -34.68
C SER A 466 58.02 31.63 -34.45
N GLY A 467 57.22 31.64 -35.52
CA GLY A 467 56.23 30.65 -35.96
C GLY A 467 55.44 29.84 -34.93
N ASP A 468 54.12 30.00 -34.98
CA ASP A 468 53.13 28.92 -35.03
C ASP A 468 53.50 27.64 -34.27
N GLY A 469 53.28 27.70 -32.96
CA GLY A 469 53.02 26.51 -32.16
C GLY A 469 51.52 26.24 -32.16
N GLU A 470 50.97 25.81 -33.30
CA GLU A 470 49.82 24.89 -33.31
C GLU A 470 50.27 23.59 -32.63
N ASP A 471 50.41 23.61 -31.31
CA ASP A 471 50.25 22.39 -30.49
C ASP A 471 48.73 22.17 -30.28
N ASP A 472 48.02 22.15 -31.40
CA ASP A 472 46.69 21.57 -31.49
C ASP A 472 46.94 20.06 -31.57
N ASN A 473 47.06 19.44 -30.40
CA ASN A 473 47.21 17.99 -30.29
C ASN A 473 45.89 17.37 -30.79
N PRO A 474 45.80 16.80 -32.01
CA PRO A 474 44.51 16.46 -32.65
C PRO A 474 43.98 15.09 -32.20
N ALA A 475 44.53 14.51 -31.13
CA ALA A 475 44.37 13.10 -30.79
C ALA A 475 43.30 12.78 -29.73
N VAL A 476 42.55 13.76 -29.23
CA VAL A 476 41.31 13.49 -28.48
C VAL A 476 40.21 14.33 -29.11
N ALA A 477 39.54 13.77 -30.11
CA ALA A 477 38.26 14.31 -30.58
C ALA A 477 37.39 14.59 -29.34
N SER A 478 36.99 15.84 -29.16
CA SER A 478 36.34 16.28 -27.93
C SER A 478 35.13 15.38 -27.64
N GLU A 479 35.09 14.75 -26.46
CA GLU A 479 33.93 13.96 -26.02
C GLU A 479 32.71 14.87 -25.71
N PHE A 480 32.97 16.18 -25.63
CA PHE A 480 32.03 17.21 -25.23
C PHE A 480 30.84 17.41 -26.19
N PRO A 481 30.99 17.50 -27.53
CA PRO A 481 29.86 17.58 -28.47
C PRO A 481 28.93 16.36 -28.40
N VAL A 482 29.47 15.16 -28.19
CA VAL A 482 28.67 13.92 -28.05
C VAL A 482 27.85 13.95 -26.75
N LEU A 483 28.46 14.39 -25.65
CA LEU A 483 27.75 14.58 -24.37
C LEU A 483 26.68 15.67 -24.46
N GLN A 484 26.96 16.76 -25.17
CA GLN A 484 26.02 17.86 -25.39
C GLN A 484 24.80 17.39 -26.19
N ASP A 485 25.00 16.63 -27.28
CA ASP A 485 23.90 16.10 -28.07
C ASP A 485 23.07 15.08 -27.28
N ARG A 486 23.74 14.19 -26.53
CA ARG A 486 23.07 13.23 -25.64
C ARG A 486 22.19 13.93 -24.59
N LEU A 487 22.68 15.00 -23.94
CA LEU A 487 21.90 15.78 -22.98
C LEU A 487 20.68 16.45 -23.63
N ARG A 488 20.83 16.99 -24.85
CA ARG A 488 19.71 17.57 -25.60
C ARG A 488 18.65 16.53 -25.95
N GLN A 489 19.07 15.37 -26.45
CA GLN A 489 18.16 14.26 -26.80
C GLN A 489 17.42 13.72 -25.58
N LEU A 490 18.11 13.52 -24.46
CA LEU A 490 17.50 13.06 -23.21
C LEU A 490 16.53 14.09 -22.63
N GLY A 491 16.89 15.39 -22.67
CA GLY A 491 15.99 16.47 -22.28
C GLY A 491 14.73 16.56 -23.15
N ALA A 492 14.87 16.42 -24.47
CA ALA A 492 13.73 16.39 -25.39
C ALA A 492 12.84 15.15 -25.17
N THR A 493 13.45 13.99 -24.90
CA THR A 493 12.73 12.75 -24.59
C THR A 493 11.92 12.90 -23.31
N PHE A 494 12.51 13.51 -22.27
CA PHE A 494 11.80 13.82 -21.01
C PHE A 494 10.59 14.72 -21.25
N ARG A 495 10.77 15.85 -21.95
CA ARG A 495 9.67 16.78 -22.24
C ARG A 495 8.56 16.16 -23.08
N SER A 496 8.91 15.38 -24.11
CA SER A 496 7.92 14.69 -24.95
C SER A 496 7.10 13.67 -24.14
N ARG A 497 7.75 12.87 -23.31
CA ARG A 497 7.06 11.90 -22.43
C ARG A 497 6.19 12.60 -21.38
N LEU A 498 6.65 13.73 -20.84
CA LEU A 498 5.88 14.54 -19.91
C LEU A 498 4.61 15.10 -20.56
N GLN A 499 4.70 15.62 -21.79
CA GLN A 499 3.54 16.12 -22.53
C GLN A 499 2.50 15.02 -22.81
N ILE A 500 2.94 13.79 -23.05
CA ILE A 500 2.05 12.63 -23.21
C ILE A 500 1.35 12.31 -21.89
N LEU A 501 2.11 12.25 -20.78
CA LEU A 501 1.54 11.99 -19.46
C LEU A 501 0.51 13.07 -19.06
N LEU A 502 0.81 14.35 -19.29
CA LEU A 502 -0.11 15.46 -19.02
C LEU A 502 -1.37 15.38 -19.89
N GLY A 503 -1.22 15.00 -21.16
CA GLY A 503 -2.34 14.73 -22.05
C GLY A 503 -3.22 13.60 -21.54
N ASP A 504 -2.62 12.50 -21.09
CA ASP A 504 -3.35 11.34 -20.58
C ASP A 504 -3.98 11.59 -19.20
N LEU A 505 -3.40 12.47 -18.36
CA LEU A 505 -3.96 12.88 -17.06
C LEU A 505 -5.14 13.85 -17.19
N ALA A 506 -5.17 14.70 -18.23
CA ALA A 506 -6.22 15.70 -18.42
C ALA A 506 -7.62 15.10 -18.68
N TYR A 507 -7.69 13.89 -19.25
CA TYR A 507 -8.93 13.20 -19.61
C TYR A 507 -9.39 12.14 -18.60
N GLN A 508 -8.73 12.03 -17.44
CA GLN A 508 -9.11 11.05 -16.42
C GLN A 508 -10.48 11.40 -15.78
N PRO A 509 -11.33 10.41 -15.46
CA PRO A 509 -12.58 10.65 -14.74
C PRO A 509 -12.35 11.09 -13.29
N ASP A 510 -11.23 10.71 -12.67
CA ASP A 510 -10.91 11.06 -11.29
C ASP A 510 -10.40 12.50 -11.17
N VAL A 511 -11.11 13.32 -10.38
CA VAL A 511 -10.82 14.75 -10.19
C VAL A 511 -9.43 14.98 -9.60
N ASP A 512 -9.02 14.14 -8.66
CA ASP A 512 -7.71 14.25 -7.99
C ASP A 512 -6.57 14.02 -9.00
N MET A 513 -6.72 13.10 -9.95
CA MET A 513 -5.72 12.82 -11.00
C MET A 513 -5.65 13.95 -12.04
N ARG A 514 -6.78 14.60 -12.33
CA ARG A 514 -6.80 15.80 -13.16
C ARG A 514 -6.12 16.98 -12.47
N PHE A 515 -6.34 17.14 -11.17
CA PHE A 515 -5.67 18.17 -10.37
C PHE A 515 -4.16 17.95 -10.34
N LEU A 516 -3.68 16.71 -10.24
CA LEU A 516 -2.27 16.38 -10.42
C LEU A 516 -1.75 16.88 -11.78
N GLY A 517 -2.48 16.62 -12.88
CA GLY A 517 -2.10 17.12 -14.21
C GLY A 517 -1.98 18.65 -14.28
N VAL A 518 -2.84 19.38 -13.58
CA VAL A 518 -2.78 20.85 -13.47
C VAL A 518 -1.60 21.30 -12.60
N ALA A 519 -1.39 20.66 -11.45
CA ALA A 519 -0.28 20.98 -10.54
C ALA A 519 1.09 20.72 -11.19
N MET A 520 1.19 19.68 -12.02
CA MET A 520 2.40 19.35 -12.78
C MET A 520 2.65 20.31 -13.96
N ASN A 521 1.61 20.95 -14.49
CA ASN A 521 1.70 21.96 -15.55
C ASN A 521 1.58 23.38 -14.99
N PHE A 522 2.29 23.68 -13.90
CA PHE A 522 2.27 25.02 -13.33
C PHE A 522 2.76 26.05 -14.37
N ASN A 523 1.95 27.09 -14.62
CA ASN A 523 2.13 28.14 -15.64
C ASN A 523 2.00 27.71 -17.11
N ASP A 524 1.34 26.59 -17.43
CA ASP A 524 1.09 26.14 -18.82
C ASP A 524 2.36 26.03 -19.70
N VAL A 525 3.50 25.75 -19.06
CA VAL A 525 4.80 25.61 -19.75
C VAL A 525 4.77 24.47 -20.76
N TYR A 526 4.00 23.41 -20.48
CA TYR A 526 3.85 22.26 -21.36
C TYR A 526 2.53 22.33 -22.11
N GLN A 527 2.59 22.16 -23.44
CA GLN A 527 1.40 21.92 -24.24
C GLN A 527 1.08 20.41 -24.21
N PRO A 528 -0.04 19.98 -23.58
CA PRO A 528 -0.39 18.57 -23.50
C PRO A 528 -0.65 18.03 -24.91
N SER A 529 0.00 16.92 -25.26
CA SER A 529 -0.18 16.26 -26.56
C SER A 529 -0.61 14.82 -26.35
N ARG A 530 -1.71 14.42 -26.99
CA ARG A 530 -2.25 13.06 -26.84
C ARG A 530 -1.40 12.06 -27.63
N ARG A 531 -1.26 10.83 -27.11
CA ARG A 531 -0.83 9.70 -27.92
C ARG A 531 -1.85 9.52 -29.07
N ARG A 532 -1.43 9.73 -30.33
CA ARG A 532 -2.26 9.37 -31.49
C ARG A 532 -2.58 7.87 -31.36
N SER A 533 -3.83 7.54 -31.04
CA SER A 533 -4.32 6.17 -31.15
C SER A 533 -4.07 5.74 -32.59
N LYS A 534 -3.32 4.66 -32.78
CA LYS A 534 -3.26 3.97 -34.08
C LYS A 534 -4.63 3.35 -34.31
N THR A 535 -5.59 4.15 -34.77
CA THR A 535 -6.73 3.62 -35.50
C THR A 535 -6.19 3.12 -36.83
N THR A 536 -6.30 1.81 -37.01
CA THR A 536 -5.98 1.05 -38.20
C THR A 536 -6.68 1.70 -39.40
N SER A 537 -5.93 2.42 -40.24
CA SER A 537 -6.41 2.86 -41.55
C SER A 537 -6.41 1.65 -42.49
N THR A 538 -7.40 0.79 -42.35
CA THR A 538 -7.72 -0.26 -43.33
C THR A 538 -9.17 -0.11 -43.73
N ALA A 539 -9.39 -0.03 -45.06
CA ALA A 539 -10.65 -0.05 -45.79
C ALA A 539 -11.35 1.29 -46.08
N SER A 540 -10.88 1.98 -47.14
CA SER A 540 -11.77 2.58 -48.14
C SER A 540 -11.03 2.79 -49.48
N ALA A 541 -10.46 1.71 -50.02
CA ALA A 541 -10.04 1.65 -51.43
C ALA A 541 -10.68 0.41 -52.05
N ASN A 542 -11.93 0.55 -52.52
CA ASN A 542 -12.51 -0.16 -53.66
C ASN A 542 -14.02 0.08 -53.76
N THR A 543 -14.41 1.13 -54.49
CA THR A 543 -15.62 1.13 -55.34
C THR A 543 -15.49 2.27 -56.36
N SER A 544 -14.75 2.02 -57.43
CA SER A 544 -14.92 2.70 -58.71
C SER A 544 -14.51 1.77 -59.84
N ARG A 545 -15.44 0.89 -60.23
CA ARG A 545 -15.50 0.31 -61.58
C ARG A 545 -16.75 0.87 -62.25
N ALA A 546 -16.52 1.75 -63.22
CA ALA A 546 -17.31 1.79 -64.44
C ALA A 546 -16.77 0.70 -65.38
#